data_AF-A0A7J8FMK0-F1
#
_entry.id   AF-A0A7J8FMK0-F1
#
_cell.length_a   1.000
_cell.length_b   1.000
_cell.length_c   1.000
_cell.angle_alpha   90.00
_cell.angle_beta   90.00
_cell.angle_gamma   90.00
#
_symmetry.space_group_name_H-M   'P 1'
#
loop_
_entity.id
_entity.type
_entity.pdbx_description
1 polymer ?
#
loop_
_entity_poly.entity_id
_entity_poly.type
_entity_poly.pdbx_seq_one_letter_code
_entity_poly.pdbx_strand_id
1 'polypeptide(L)'
;MQIMVRLINKFNSSSSSLEEKIAALFDLEYYVHQMDNAQDLLSFGGLQVVINGLNSTEPLLKEYAAFVLGAAFSSNPKVQVEAIEGGALQKLLVILATEQPLTVKKKVLFALCSLLRHFPYAQQQFLKLGGLQVLRSLVQEKGTEVLAVRVVTLLYDLVTEKMFAEEEAELTQETSPEKLQQYRQVHLLPGLREQGWCEITAHLLALPEHDAREKVLQTLGALLATCRDHYHKDPQLSRMLASLQAEYQALATLELQGGEDEGYFRELLGSINSLLKELR
;
A
#
# COMPACT_ATOMS: atom_id res chain seq x y z
N MET A 1 -0.87 0.27 29.33
CA MET A 1 -2.10 -0.53 29.53
C MET A 1 -3.34 0.22 30.05
N GLN A 2 -3.40 0.76 31.29
CA GLN A 2 -4.67 1.27 31.88
C GLN A 2 -5.41 2.34 31.05
N ILE A 3 -4.67 3.20 30.34
CA ILE A 3 -5.26 4.25 29.49
C ILE A 3 -5.95 3.62 28.27
N MET A 4 -5.28 2.73 27.53
CA MET A 4 -5.87 2.09 26.34
C MET A 4 -7.14 1.29 26.66
N VAL A 5 -7.19 0.62 27.82
CA VAL A 5 -8.41 -0.06 28.29
C VAL A 5 -9.56 0.94 28.48
N ARG A 6 -9.29 2.12 29.08
CA ARG A 6 -10.30 3.17 29.22
C ARG A 6 -10.77 3.70 27.87
N LEU A 7 -9.85 3.91 26.91
CA LEU A 7 -10.19 4.37 25.56
C LEU A 7 -11.07 3.36 24.82
N ILE A 8 -10.73 2.07 24.88
CA ILE A 8 -11.55 1.00 24.28
C ILE A 8 -12.91 0.90 24.95
N ASN A 9 -12.99 1.00 26.28
CA ASN A 9 -14.27 1.02 26.98
C ASN A 9 -15.14 2.23 26.60
N LYS A 10 -14.52 3.40 26.42
CA LYS A 10 -15.22 4.61 25.94
C LYS A 10 -15.75 4.40 24.52
N PHE A 11 -14.93 3.85 23.63
CA PHE A 11 -15.33 3.54 22.25
C PHE A 11 -16.49 2.52 22.19
N ASN A 12 -16.43 1.46 23.00
CA ASN A 12 -17.41 0.38 22.99
C ASN A 12 -18.71 0.71 23.78
N SER A 13 -18.73 1.78 24.56
CA SER A 13 -19.89 2.13 25.39
C SER A 13 -21.08 2.60 24.55
N SER A 14 -22.28 2.11 24.86
CA SER A 14 -23.52 2.64 24.28
C SER A 14 -23.89 4.02 24.83
N SER A 15 -23.36 4.41 26.00
CA SER A 15 -23.62 5.71 26.62
C SER A 15 -22.72 6.84 26.11
N SER A 16 -21.70 6.52 25.33
CA SER A 16 -20.77 7.52 24.80
C SER A 16 -21.28 8.17 23.52
N SER A 17 -21.09 9.49 23.43
CA SER A 17 -21.43 10.26 22.23
C SER A 17 -20.50 9.89 21.06
N LEU A 18 -20.88 10.29 19.84
CA LEU A 18 -20.05 10.08 18.66
C LEU A 18 -18.69 10.77 18.80
N GLU A 19 -18.68 12.01 19.29
CA GLU A 19 -17.47 12.82 19.51
C GLU A 19 -16.54 12.15 20.52
N GLU A 20 -17.09 11.62 21.61
CA GLU A 20 -16.32 10.91 22.61
C GLU A 20 -15.68 9.62 22.06
N LYS A 21 -16.41 8.89 21.21
CA LYS A 21 -15.90 7.68 20.56
C LYS A 21 -14.79 8.01 19.56
N ILE A 22 -14.95 9.09 18.79
CA ILE A 22 -13.92 9.56 17.85
C ILE A 22 -12.68 10.01 18.61
N ALA A 23 -12.83 10.80 19.68
CA ALA A 23 -11.71 11.21 20.52
C ALA A 23 -10.97 10.01 21.11
N ALA A 24 -11.71 9.00 21.60
CA ALA A 24 -11.11 7.79 22.14
C ALA A 24 -10.32 6.99 21.09
N LEU A 25 -10.82 6.88 19.85
CA LEU A 25 -10.11 6.22 18.76
C LEU A 25 -8.88 7.02 18.31
N PHE A 26 -8.98 8.36 18.25
CA PHE A 26 -7.87 9.22 17.91
C PHE A 26 -6.72 9.11 18.92
N ASP A 27 -7.05 9.18 20.22
CA ASP A 27 -6.05 9.00 21.28
C ASP A 27 -5.45 7.59 21.25
N LEU A 28 -6.27 6.57 20.97
CA LEU A 28 -5.81 5.18 20.89
C LEU A 28 -4.82 4.97 19.75
N GLU A 29 -5.05 5.62 18.60
CA GLU A 29 -4.17 5.54 17.43
C GLU A 29 -2.74 5.96 17.77
N TYR A 30 -2.58 7.05 18.52
CA TYR A 30 -1.28 7.52 19.00
C TYR A 30 -0.52 6.45 19.81
N TYR A 31 -1.22 5.72 20.69
CA TYR A 31 -0.58 4.71 21.54
C TYR A 31 -0.13 3.48 20.75
N VAL A 32 -0.96 3.00 19.81
CA VAL A 32 -0.72 1.72 19.11
C VAL A 32 0.35 1.80 18.03
N HIS A 33 0.89 2.99 17.76
CA HIS A 33 2.15 3.12 17.01
C HIS A 33 3.33 2.42 17.68
N GLN A 34 3.30 2.28 19.01
CA GLN A 34 4.29 1.48 19.71
C GLN A 34 3.88 0.00 19.63
N MET A 35 4.78 -0.84 19.13
CA MET A 35 4.51 -2.27 18.88
C MET A 35 4.00 -3.00 20.13
N ASP A 36 4.58 -2.71 21.30
CA ASP A 36 4.15 -3.29 22.58
C ASP A 36 2.72 -2.89 22.95
N ASN A 37 2.34 -1.62 22.71
CA ASN A 37 0.99 -1.16 22.96
C ASN A 37 -0.03 -1.81 22.02
N ALA A 38 0.33 -2.04 20.76
CA ALA A 38 -0.52 -2.78 19.82
C ALA A 38 -0.70 -4.26 20.25
N GLN A 39 0.35 -4.88 20.79
CA GLN A 39 0.24 -6.24 21.36
C GLN A 39 -0.56 -6.26 22.67
N ASP A 40 -0.44 -5.23 23.51
CA ASP A 40 -1.31 -5.02 24.67
C ASP A 40 -2.78 -4.91 24.22
N LEU A 41 -3.07 -4.09 23.19
CA LEU A 41 -4.42 -3.93 22.64
C LEU A 41 -5.03 -5.27 22.22
N LEU A 42 -4.23 -6.14 21.62
CA LEU A 42 -4.62 -7.52 21.32
C LEU A 42 -4.87 -8.33 22.60
N SER A 43 -3.96 -8.29 23.58
CA SER A 43 -4.01 -9.18 24.76
C SER A 43 -5.25 -8.98 25.63
N PHE A 44 -5.77 -7.75 25.72
CA PHE A 44 -7.03 -7.47 26.43
C PHE A 44 -8.27 -7.46 25.52
N GLY A 45 -8.16 -7.93 24.27
CA GLY A 45 -9.27 -8.09 23.34
C GLY A 45 -9.74 -6.81 22.65
N GLY A 46 -9.04 -5.69 22.82
CA GLY A 46 -9.39 -4.41 22.21
C GLY A 46 -9.25 -4.40 20.69
N LEU A 47 -8.34 -5.21 20.12
CA LEU A 47 -8.17 -5.30 18.66
C LEU A 47 -9.50 -5.68 17.96
N GLN A 48 -10.19 -6.70 18.46
CA GLN A 48 -11.46 -7.14 17.87
C GLN A 48 -12.56 -6.07 18.00
N VAL A 49 -12.54 -5.29 19.09
CA VAL A 49 -13.47 -4.16 19.27
C VAL A 49 -13.25 -3.13 18.16
N VAL A 50 -12.01 -2.77 17.87
CA VAL A 50 -11.68 -1.83 16.78
C VAL A 50 -12.04 -2.41 15.41
N ILE A 51 -11.78 -3.69 15.15
CA ILE A 51 -12.19 -4.37 13.90
C ILE A 51 -13.71 -4.30 13.72
N ASN A 52 -14.49 -4.49 14.79
CA ASN A 52 -15.94 -4.38 14.74
C ASN A 52 -16.41 -2.95 14.42
N GLY A 53 -15.61 -1.93 14.78
CA GLY A 53 -15.82 -0.53 14.44
C GLY A 53 -15.90 -0.25 12.93
N LEU A 54 -15.24 -1.08 12.10
CA LEU A 54 -15.32 -1.00 10.64
C LEU A 54 -16.74 -1.26 10.10
N ASN A 55 -17.61 -1.92 10.86
CA ASN A 55 -19.01 -2.15 10.47
C ASN A 55 -19.96 -1.00 10.84
N SER A 56 -19.45 0.07 11.48
CA SER A 56 -20.29 1.19 11.89
C SER A 56 -21.00 1.83 10.69
N THR A 57 -22.24 2.31 10.87
CA THR A 57 -22.91 3.14 9.87
C THR A 57 -22.32 4.54 9.78
N GLU A 58 -21.67 5.00 10.85
CA GLU A 58 -21.04 6.33 10.96
C GLU A 58 -19.69 6.35 10.22
N PRO A 59 -19.52 7.16 9.15
CA PRO A 59 -18.28 7.19 8.38
C PRO A 59 -17.06 7.55 9.21
N LEU A 60 -17.19 8.50 10.15
CA LEU A 60 -16.08 8.91 11.02
C LEU A 60 -15.62 7.74 11.91
N LEU A 61 -16.53 6.91 12.42
CA LEU A 61 -16.10 5.74 13.21
C LEU A 61 -15.35 4.72 12.35
N LYS A 62 -15.76 4.50 11.10
CA LYS A 62 -14.99 3.65 10.17
C LYS A 62 -13.60 4.23 9.90
N GLU A 63 -13.53 5.55 9.66
CA GLU A 63 -12.28 6.26 9.38
C GLU A 63 -11.28 6.11 10.52
N TYR A 64 -11.69 6.43 11.75
CA TYR A 64 -10.79 6.38 12.91
C TYR A 64 -10.51 4.95 13.37
N ALA A 65 -11.45 4.01 13.23
CA ALA A 65 -11.16 2.59 13.47
C ALA A 65 -10.11 2.06 12.49
N ALA A 66 -10.25 2.37 11.20
CA ALA A 66 -9.24 2.02 10.21
C ALA A 66 -7.89 2.69 10.51
N PHE A 67 -7.90 3.92 11.02
CA PHE A 67 -6.68 4.63 11.38
C PHE A 67 -5.91 3.93 12.50
N VAL A 68 -6.59 3.58 13.60
CA VAL A 68 -6.04 2.78 14.71
C VAL A 68 -5.49 1.44 14.20
N LEU A 69 -6.24 0.74 13.34
CA LEU A 69 -5.80 -0.56 12.80
C LEU A 69 -4.54 -0.42 11.96
N GLY A 70 -4.45 0.58 11.09
CA GLY A 70 -3.25 0.82 10.29
C GLY A 70 -2.01 1.13 11.14
N ALA A 71 -2.15 1.88 12.23
CA ALA A 71 -1.08 2.10 13.18
C ALA A 71 -0.68 0.80 13.89
N ALA A 72 -1.65 0.02 14.37
CA ALA A 72 -1.41 -1.23 15.10
C ALA A 72 -0.76 -2.35 14.25
N PHE A 73 -1.03 -2.39 12.94
CA PHE A 73 -0.46 -3.40 12.02
C PHE A 73 0.99 -3.12 11.63
N SER A 74 1.41 -1.84 11.69
CA SER A 74 2.69 -1.40 11.16
C SER A 74 3.85 -2.12 11.85
N SER A 75 4.58 -2.92 11.08
CA SER A 75 5.71 -3.75 11.55
C SER A 75 5.35 -4.79 12.61
N ASN A 76 4.09 -5.20 12.77
CA ASN A 76 3.67 -6.07 13.88
C ASN A 76 3.03 -7.40 13.41
N PRO A 77 3.83 -8.44 13.05
CA PRO A 77 3.33 -9.70 12.52
C PRO A 77 2.28 -10.39 13.39
N LYS A 78 2.44 -10.36 14.71
CA LYS A 78 1.49 -10.98 15.64
C LYS A 78 0.12 -10.32 15.56
N VAL A 79 0.07 -8.98 15.56
CA VAL A 79 -1.18 -8.24 15.42
C VAL A 79 -1.77 -8.41 14.03
N GLN A 80 -0.93 -8.46 12.98
CA GLN A 80 -1.39 -8.71 11.60
C GLN A 80 -2.07 -10.09 11.47
N VAL A 81 -1.51 -11.17 12.03
CA VAL A 81 -2.12 -12.51 12.03
C VAL A 81 -3.51 -12.46 12.65
N GLU A 82 -3.60 -11.96 13.88
CA GLU A 82 -4.86 -11.89 14.64
C GLU A 82 -5.89 -10.98 13.96
N ALA A 83 -5.45 -9.92 13.29
CA ALA A 83 -6.35 -9.07 12.52
C ALA A 83 -6.92 -9.77 11.28
N ILE A 84 -6.13 -10.59 10.58
CA ILE A 84 -6.62 -11.42 9.48
C ILE A 84 -7.66 -12.42 9.99
N GLU A 85 -7.35 -13.13 11.08
CA GLU A 85 -8.24 -14.11 11.70
C GLU A 85 -9.53 -13.47 12.24
N GLY A 86 -9.45 -12.24 12.77
CA GLY A 86 -10.58 -11.41 13.18
C GLY A 86 -11.40 -10.81 12.03
N GLY A 87 -11.04 -11.07 10.77
CA GLY A 87 -11.77 -10.65 9.58
C GLY A 87 -11.52 -9.22 9.12
N ALA A 88 -10.45 -8.57 9.59
CA ALA A 88 -10.13 -7.18 9.24
C ALA A 88 -9.95 -7.01 7.71
N LEU A 89 -9.19 -7.89 7.06
CA LEU A 89 -8.90 -7.79 5.63
C LEU A 89 -10.17 -7.77 4.77
N GLN A 90 -11.11 -8.68 5.02
CA GLN A 90 -12.37 -8.71 4.28
C GLN A 90 -13.16 -7.40 4.47
N LYS A 91 -13.21 -6.87 5.69
CA LYS A 91 -13.89 -5.60 5.99
C LYS A 91 -13.23 -4.43 5.27
N LEU A 92 -11.90 -4.34 5.31
CA LEU A 92 -11.15 -3.29 4.62
C LEU A 92 -11.43 -3.32 3.11
N LEU A 93 -11.39 -4.51 2.49
CA LEU A 93 -11.68 -4.67 1.06
C LEU A 93 -13.12 -4.28 0.71
N VAL A 94 -14.11 -4.67 1.51
CA VAL A 94 -15.51 -4.27 1.31
C VAL A 94 -15.69 -2.76 1.40
N ILE A 95 -15.03 -2.09 2.34
CA ILE A 95 -15.12 -0.64 2.47
C ILE A 95 -14.48 0.07 1.27
N LEU A 96 -13.35 -0.43 0.75
CA LEU A 96 -12.74 0.12 -0.48
C LEU A 96 -13.60 -0.13 -1.73
N ALA A 97 -14.30 -1.25 -1.79
CA ALA A 97 -15.14 -1.65 -2.92
C ALA A 97 -16.53 -0.98 -2.94
N THR A 98 -16.91 -0.26 -1.88
CA THR A 98 -18.23 0.38 -1.75
C THR A 98 -18.13 1.91 -1.76
N GLU A 99 -19.26 2.57 -1.96
CA GLU A 99 -19.32 4.04 -1.87
C GLU A 99 -19.07 4.49 -0.43
N GLN A 100 -18.03 5.30 -0.26
CA GLN A 100 -17.57 5.83 1.04
C GLN A 100 -16.95 7.21 0.83
N PRO A 101 -16.95 8.08 1.86
CA PRO A 101 -16.17 9.30 1.82
C PRO A 101 -14.69 9.04 1.54
N LEU A 102 -14.05 9.94 0.79
CA LEU A 102 -12.62 9.82 0.45
C LEU A 102 -11.73 9.72 1.70
N THR A 103 -12.10 10.38 2.80
CA THR A 103 -11.35 10.33 4.08
C THR A 103 -11.35 8.91 4.67
N VAL A 104 -12.48 8.21 4.62
CA VAL A 104 -12.59 6.79 4.99
C VAL A 104 -11.71 5.94 4.09
N LYS A 105 -11.82 6.09 2.77
CA LYS A 105 -11.00 5.32 1.81
C LYS A 105 -9.50 5.54 2.03
N LYS A 106 -9.07 6.75 2.36
CA LYS A 106 -7.67 7.07 2.71
C LYS A 106 -7.16 6.27 3.91
N LYS A 107 -7.94 6.20 5.01
CA LYS A 107 -7.54 5.48 6.23
C LYS A 107 -7.67 3.98 6.10
N VAL A 108 -8.66 3.49 5.34
CA VAL A 108 -8.81 2.07 5.03
C VAL A 108 -7.68 1.58 4.13
N LEU A 109 -7.32 2.36 3.11
CA LEU A 109 -6.16 2.04 2.27
C LEU A 109 -4.86 2.06 3.08
N PHE A 110 -4.70 3.00 4.02
CA PHE A 110 -3.58 2.97 4.97
C PHE A 110 -3.52 1.65 5.74
N ALA A 111 -4.63 1.26 6.37
CA ALA A 111 -4.69 0.01 7.13
C ALA A 111 -4.40 -1.21 6.26
N LEU A 112 -4.92 -1.24 5.03
CA LEU A 112 -4.65 -2.31 4.07
C LEU A 112 -3.16 -2.37 3.73
N CYS A 113 -2.51 -1.24 3.42
CA CYS A 113 -1.07 -1.20 3.14
C CYS A 113 -0.26 -1.74 4.34
N SER A 114 -0.56 -1.28 5.55
CA SER A 114 0.14 -1.73 6.76
C SER A 114 -0.09 -3.21 7.07
N LEU A 115 -1.24 -3.77 6.70
CA LEU A 115 -1.56 -5.19 6.90
C LEU A 115 -0.82 -6.11 5.92
N LEU A 116 -0.54 -5.65 4.70
CA LEU A 116 0.03 -6.48 3.63
C LEU A 116 1.56 -6.47 3.57
N ARG A 117 2.19 -5.36 3.96
CA ARG A 117 3.65 -5.21 3.91
C ARG A 117 4.35 -6.18 4.83
N HIS A 118 5.42 -6.77 4.32
CA HIS A 118 6.28 -7.75 4.98
C HIS A 118 5.53 -8.98 5.52
N PHE A 119 4.32 -9.26 5.02
CA PHE A 119 3.47 -10.32 5.54
C PHE A 119 2.85 -11.17 4.41
N PRO A 120 3.58 -12.16 3.87
CA PRO A 120 3.15 -12.92 2.69
C PRO A 120 1.85 -13.70 2.91
N TYR A 121 1.54 -14.13 4.14
CA TYR A 121 0.26 -14.75 4.45
C TYR A 121 -0.93 -13.80 4.17
N ALA A 122 -0.86 -12.54 4.62
CA ALA A 122 -1.90 -11.55 4.34
C ALA A 122 -1.98 -11.22 2.84
N GLN A 123 -0.83 -11.16 2.14
CA GLN A 123 -0.79 -10.97 0.68
C GLN A 123 -1.52 -12.10 -0.05
N GLN A 124 -1.31 -13.35 0.36
CA GLN A 124 -2.02 -14.50 -0.22
C GLN A 124 -3.54 -14.41 0.00
N GLN A 125 -3.99 -14.05 1.22
CA GLN A 125 -5.41 -13.89 1.51
C GLN A 125 -6.02 -12.71 0.73
N PHE A 126 -5.27 -11.62 0.58
CA PHE A 126 -5.67 -10.47 -0.21
C PHE A 126 -5.91 -10.85 -1.68
N LEU A 127 -5.02 -11.65 -2.27
CA LEU A 127 -5.21 -12.16 -3.63
C LEU A 127 -6.45 -13.07 -3.73
N LYS A 128 -6.63 -14.00 -2.78
CA LYS A 128 -7.80 -14.91 -2.73
C LYS A 128 -9.13 -14.15 -2.64
N LEU A 129 -9.14 -13.01 -1.97
CA LEU A 129 -10.33 -12.16 -1.81
C LEU A 129 -10.53 -11.17 -2.97
N GLY A 130 -9.80 -11.31 -4.08
CA GLY A 130 -9.93 -10.42 -5.24
C GLY A 130 -9.38 -9.01 -4.99
N GLY A 131 -8.44 -8.86 -4.06
CA GLY A 131 -7.93 -7.57 -3.63
C GLY A 131 -7.33 -6.71 -4.75
N LEU A 132 -6.69 -7.33 -5.75
CA LEU A 132 -6.18 -6.60 -6.93
C LEU A 132 -7.30 -5.97 -7.77
N GLN A 133 -8.46 -6.62 -7.87
CA GLN A 133 -9.63 -6.07 -8.55
C GLN A 133 -10.19 -4.89 -7.75
N VAL A 134 -10.25 -5.00 -6.43
CA VAL A 134 -10.69 -3.89 -5.55
C VAL A 134 -9.79 -2.67 -5.71
N LEU A 135 -8.46 -2.87 -5.68
CA LEU A 135 -7.51 -1.78 -5.90
C LEU A 135 -7.63 -1.18 -7.30
N ARG A 136 -7.89 -2.00 -8.33
CA ARG A 136 -8.11 -1.53 -9.70
C ARG A 136 -9.33 -0.62 -9.78
N SER A 137 -10.46 -1.07 -9.21
CA SER A 137 -11.68 -0.27 -9.17
C SER A 137 -11.45 1.04 -8.42
N LEU A 138 -10.69 1.00 -7.31
CA LEU A 138 -10.38 2.19 -6.51
C LEU A 138 -9.59 3.24 -7.29
N VAL A 139 -8.61 2.85 -8.12
CA VAL A 139 -7.81 3.81 -8.90
C VAL A 139 -8.52 4.31 -10.16
N GLN A 140 -9.57 3.62 -10.60
CA GLN A 140 -10.40 3.99 -11.76
C GLN A 140 -11.66 4.79 -11.36
N GLU A 141 -11.99 4.79 -10.07
CA GLU A 141 -13.09 5.56 -9.52
C GLU A 141 -12.81 7.07 -9.58
N LYS A 142 -13.84 7.86 -9.90
CA LYS A 142 -13.72 9.32 -9.96
C LYS A 142 -13.61 9.89 -8.54
N GLY A 143 -12.69 10.83 -8.33
CA GLY A 143 -12.50 11.49 -7.02
C GLY A 143 -11.56 10.73 -6.07
N THR A 144 -10.97 9.62 -6.50
CA THR A 144 -9.99 8.83 -5.74
C THR A 144 -8.60 8.84 -6.38
N GLU A 145 -8.35 9.72 -7.36
CA GLU A 145 -7.10 9.79 -8.14
C GLU A 145 -5.87 9.97 -7.23
N VAL A 146 -6.02 10.74 -6.15
CA VAL A 146 -4.99 10.95 -5.11
C VAL A 146 -4.55 9.65 -4.40
N LEU A 147 -5.35 8.58 -4.49
CA LEU A 147 -5.01 7.28 -3.90
C LEU A 147 -4.14 6.43 -4.83
N ALA A 148 -4.09 6.74 -6.13
CA ALA A 148 -3.42 5.91 -7.13
C ALA A 148 -1.93 5.74 -6.84
N VAL A 149 -1.24 6.82 -6.44
CA VAL A 149 0.18 6.76 -6.04
C VAL A 149 0.37 5.78 -4.89
N ARG A 150 -0.46 5.85 -3.85
CA ARG A 150 -0.36 4.96 -2.69
C ARG A 150 -0.62 3.50 -3.06
N VAL A 151 -1.56 3.24 -3.97
CA VAL A 151 -1.84 1.91 -4.49
C VAL A 151 -0.65 1.38 -5.28
N VAL A 152 -0.09 2.17 -6.19
CA VAL A 152 1.09 1.79 -6.98
C VAL A 152 2.32 1.55 -6.09
N THR A 153 2.56 2.40 -5.09
CA THR A 153 3.62 2.20 -4.10
C THR A 153 3.42 0.89 -3.34
N LEU A 154 2.20 0.58 -2.91
CA LEU A 154 1.92 -0.73 -2.30
C LEU A 154 2.28 -1.87 -3.25
N LEU A 155 1.86 -1.82 -4.51
CA LEU A 155 2.17 -2.89 -5.47
C LEU A 155 3.68 -3.05 -5.69
N TYR A 156 4.42 -1.95 -5.77
CA TYR A 156 5.88 -1.96 -5.80
C TYR A 156 6.48 -2.64 -4.55
N ASP A 157 6.01 -2.25 -3.37
CA ASP A 157 6.48 -2.84 -2.10
C ASP A 157 6.27 -4.36 -2.10
N LEU A 158 5.07 -4.84 -2.46
CA LEU A 158 4.78 -6.27 -2.45
C LEU A 158 5.60 -7.06 -3.49
N VAL A 159 5.84 -6.47 -4.67
CA VAL A 159 6.67 -7.10 -5.71
C VAL A 159 8.12 -7.18 -5.27
N THR A 160 8.68 -6.07 -4.76
CA THR A 160 10.08 -6.01 -4.34
C THR A 160 10.34 -6.84 -3.09
N GLU A 161 9.42 -6.86 -2.13
CA GLU A 161 9.49 -7.76 -0.96
C GLU A 161 9.65 -9.22 -1.37
N LYS A 162 8.89 -9.68 -2.38
CA LYS A 162 9.01 -11.04 -2.91
C LYS A 162 10.36 -11.25 -3.61
N MET A 163 10.76 -10.32 -4.47
CA MET A 163 12.03 -10.40 -5.21
C MET A 163 13.22 -10.47 -4.26
N PHE A 164 13.26 -9.59 -3.25
CA PHE A 164 14.34 -9.58 -2.26
C PHE A 164 14.36 -10.85 -1.41
N ALA A 165 13.20 -11.39 -1.03
CA ALA A 165 13.15 -12.66 -0.31
C ALA A 165 13.71 -13.82 -1.15
N GLU A 166 13.44 -13.83 -2.46
CA GLU A 166 13.98 -14.84 -3.40
C GLU A 166 15.49 -14.67 -3.62
N GLU A 167 15.98 -13.44 -3.82
CA GLU A 167 17.40 -13.13 -3.99
C GLU A 167 18.22 -13.43 -2.73
N GLU A 168 17.73 -13.04 -1.55
CA GLU A 168 18.38 -13.33 -0.27
C GLU A 168 18.58 -14.83 -0.07
N ALA A 169 17.58 -15.64 -0.44
CA ALA A 169 17.64 -17.08 -0.32
C ALA A 169 18.68 -17.74 -1.25
N GLU A 170 18.96 -17.13 -2.40
CA GLU A 170 20.00 -17.57 -3.31
C GLU A 170 21.40 -17.25 -2.77
N LEU A 171 21.55 -16.11 -2.08
CA LEU A 171 22.84 -15.61 -1.60
C LEU A 171 23.28 -16.20 -0.26
N THR A 172 22.37 -16.30 0.72
CA THR A 172 22.78 -16.52 2.13
C THR A 172 22.57 -17.94 2.64
N GLN A 173 21.78 -18.80 1.97
CA GLN A 173 21.29 -20.08 2.54
C GLN A 173 20.61 -19.95 3.94
N GLU A 174 20.43 -18.74 4.48
CA GLU A 174 20.02 -18.44 5.86
C GLU A 174 18.57 -17.95 5.98
N THR A 175 17.88 -17.68 4.87
CA THR A 175 16.47 -17.26 4.91
C THR A 175 15.62 -18.33 5.59
N SER A 176 14.76 -17.94 6.54
CA SER A 176 13.82 -18.86 7.17
C SER A 176 13.02 -19.59 6.07
N PRO A 177 13.14 -20.92 5.93
CA PRO A 177 12.56 -21.64 4.80
C PRO A 177 11.04 -21.44 4.72
N GLU A 178 10.37 -21.20 5.85
CA GLU A 178 8.94 -20.97 5.94
C GLU A 178 8.52 -19.63 5.30
N LYS A 179 9.22 -18.51 5.61
CA LYS A 179 8.85 -17.19 5.07
C LYS A 179 9.05 -17.13 3.55
N LEU A 180 10.15 -17.69 3.05
CA LEU A 180 10.40 -17.80 1.62
C LEU A 180 9.33 -18.67 0.94
N GLN A 181 8.97 -19.80 1.55
CA GLN A 181 7.92 -20.66 1.02
C GLN A 181 6.58 -19.91 0.95
N GLN A 182 6.25 -19.08 1.94
CA GLN A 182 5.05 -18.25 1.91
C GLN A 182 5.09 -17.25 0.75
N TYR A 183 6.20 -16.52 0.54
CA TYR A 183 6.32 -15.60 -0.61
C TYR A 183 6.21 -16.31 -1.96
N ARG A 184 6.79 -17.51 -2.11
CA ARG A 184 6.66 -18.30 -3.34
C ARG A 184 5.22 -18.68 -3.65
N GLN A 185 4.37 -18.86 -2.64
CA GLN A 185 2.94 -19.11 -2.79
C GLN A 185 2.11 -17.84 -3.09
N VAL A 186 2.70 -16.66 -3.02
CA VAL A 186 2.03 -15.41 -3.41
C VAL A 186 2.11 -15.27 -4.93
N HIS A 187 0.99 -15.55 -5.61
CA HIS A 187 0.84 -15.42 -7.06
C HIS A 187 0.54 -13.97 -7.50
N LEU A 188 1.33 -13.01 -7.01
CA LEU A 188 1.11 -11.58 -7.24
C LEU A 188 1.31 -11.18 -8.71
N LEU A 189 2.46 -11.51 -9.31
CA LEU A 189 2.82 -11.09 -10.67
C LEU A 189 1.81 -11.56 -11.75
N PRO A 190 1.38 -12.85 -11.77
CA PRO A 190 0.31 -13.27 -12.68
C PRO A 190 -0.99 -12.51 -12.44
N GLY A 191 -1.40 -12.34 -11.18
CA GLY A 191 -2.61 -11.60 -10.83
C GLY A 191 -2.57 -10.14 -11.27
N LEU A 192 -1.41 -9.47 -11.17
CA LEU A 192 -1.22 -8.10 -11.66
C LEU A 192 -1.45 -8.01 -13.17
N ARG A 193 -0.86 -8.94 -13.93
CA ARG A 193 -1.04 -9.01 -15.38
C ARG A 193 -2.51 -9.26 -15.76
N GLU A 194 -3.14 -10.25 -15.14
CA GLU A 194 -4.55 -10.62 -15.42
C GLU A 194 -5.53 -9.49 -15.10
N GLN A 195 -5.24 -8.70 -14.06
CA GLN A 195 -6.09 -7.57 -13.67
C GLN A 195 -5.77 -6.29 -14.44
N GLY A 196 -4.83 -6.31 -15.38
CA GLY A 196 -4.50 -5.17 -16.25
C GLY A 196 -3.61 -4.11 -15.60
N TRP A 197 -2.87 -4.46 -14.54
CA TRP A 197 -2.02 -3.50 -13.83
C TRP A 197 -0.83 -2.99 -14.63
N CYS A 198 -0.35 -3.75 -15.62
CA CYS A 198 0.67 -3.24 -16.55
C CYS A 198 0.20 -1.93 -17.22
N GLU A 199 -1.00 -1.96 -17.78
CA GLU A 199 -1.60 -0.80 -18.46
C GLU A 199 -1.89 0.32 -17.46
N ILE A 200 -2.53 -0.01 -16.34
CA ILE A 200 -2.92 0.99 -15.32
C ILE A 200 -1.68 1.72 -14.79
N THR A 201 -0.62 0.99 -14.42
CA THR A 201 0.62 1.60 -13.90
C THR A 201 1.27 2.48 -14.96
N ALA A 202 1.32 2.06 -16.23
CA ALA A 202 1.87 2.88 -17.33
C ALA A 202 1.12 4.20 -17.50
N HIS A 203 -0.22 4.18 -17.44
CA HIS A 203 -1.03 5.40 -17.56
C HIS A 203 -0.84 6.38 -16.40
N LEU A 204 -0.45 5.91 -15.22
CA LEU A 204 -0.20 6.77 -14.06
C LEU A 204 1.05 7.65 -14.19
N LEU A 205 1.89 7.43 -15.21
CA LEU A 205 2.95 8.39 -15.56
C LEU A 205 2.40 9.77 -15.97
N ALA A 206 1.13 9.86 -16.34
CA ALA A 206 0.47 11.12 -16.67
C ALA A 206 0.22 12.03 -15.45
N LEU A 207 0.43 11.54 -14.22
CA LEU A 207 0.33 12.36 -13.01
C LEU A 207 1.30 13.55 -13.06
N PRO A 208 0.93 14.74 -12.55
CA PRO A 208 1.77 15.93 -12.67
C PRO A 208 2.93 15.96 -11.66
N GLU A 209 2.80 15.32 -10.49
CA GLU A 209 3.79 15.39 -9.43
C GLU A 209 5.02 14.51 -9.74
N HIS A 210 6.23 15.05 -9.57
CA HIS A 210 7.46 14.31 -9.83
C HIS A 210 7.64 13.10 -8.89
N ASP A 211 7.32 13.23 -7.60
CA ASP A 211 7.34 12.11 -6.64
C ASP A 211 6.36 10.99 -7.06
N ALA A 212 5.17 11.36 -7.54
CA ALA A 212 4.23 10.38 -8.07
C ALA A 212 4.82 9.62 -9.28
N ARG A 213 5.40 10.35 -10.24
CA ARG A 213 6.06 9.76 -11.41
C ARG A 213 7.24 8.87 -11.02
N GLU A 214 8.03 9.25 -10.02
CA GLU A 214 9.11 8.43 -9.46
C GLU A 214 8.58 7.07 -9.00
N LYS A 215 7.52 7.05 -8.18
CA LYS A 215 6.92 5.81 -7.68
C LYS A 215 6.36 4.96 -8.81
N VAL A 216 5.76 5.59 -9.82
CA VAL A 216 5.29 4.89 -11.01
C VAL A 216 6.46 4.29 -11.81
N LEU A 217 7.54 5.05 -12.05
CA LEU A 217 8.74 4.57 -12.76
C LEU A 217 9.40 3.39 -12.04
N GLN A 218 9.54 3.47 -10.71
CA GLN A 218 10.02 2.37 -9.87
C GLN A 218 9.15 1.12 -10.05
N THR A 219 7.83 1.29 -10.06
CA THR A 219 6.88 0.19 -10.25
C THR A 219 6.96 -0.39 -11.66
N LEU A 220 7.09 0.44 -12.70
CA LEU A 220 7.29 -0.02 -14.07
C LEU A 220 8.55 -0.86 -14.20
N GLY A 221 9.65 -0.44 -13.56
CA GLY A 221 10.90 -1.20 -13.48
C GLY A 221 10.72 -2.56 -12.81
N ALA A 222 10.10 -2.59 -11.63
CA ALA A 222 9.82 -3.83 -10.90
C ALA A 222 8.91 -4.79 -11.68
N LEU A 223 8.00 -4.26 -12.50
CA LEU A 223 7.09 -5.04 -13.34
C LEU A 223 7.63 -5.35 -14.73
N LEU A 224 8.83 -4.87 -15.09
CA LEU A 224 9.36 -4.96 -16.46
C LEU A 224 9.38 -6.40 -16.97
N ALA A 225 9.89 -7.35 -16.18
CA ALA A 225 9.93 -8.76 -16.56
C ALA A 225 8.53 -9.36 -16.81
N THR A 226 7.53 -8.92 -16.06
CA THR A 226 6.14 -9.42 -16.15
C THR A 226 5.35 -8.75 -17.26
N CYS A 227 5.61 -7.47 -17.51
CA CYS A 227 4.82 -6.60 -18.39
C CYS A 227 5.53 -6.25 -19.71
N ARG A 228 6.71 -6.82 -19.99
CA ARG A 228 7.56 -6.48 -21.15
C ARG A 228 6.80 -6.46 -22.47
N ASP A 229 6.05 -7.52 -22.77
CA ASP A 229 5.29 -7.63 -24.02
C ASP A 229 4.23 -6.52 -24.16
N HIS A 230 3.64 -6.11 -23.05
CA HIS A 230 2.65 -5.05 -23.02
C HIS A 230 3.32 -3.68 -23.21
N TYR A 231 4.36 -3.40 -22.42
CA TYR A 231 5.10 -2.13 -22.49
C TYR A 231 5.74 -1.90 -23.87
N HIS A 232 6.32 -2.92 -24.48
CA HIS A 232 6.93 -2.82 -25.81
C HIS A 232 5.92 -2.50 -26.91
N LYS A 233 4.66 -2.95 -26.75
CA LYS A 233 3.59 -2.73 -27.74
C LYS A 233 2.76 -1.47 -27.47
N ASP A 234 3.04 -0.75 -26.38
CA ASP A 234 2.27 0.43 -25.99
C ASP A 234 2.87 1.72 -26.57
N PRO A 235 2.26 2.31 -27.62
CA PRO A 235 2.72 3.56 -28.20
C PRO A 235 2.43 4.77 -27.32
N GLN A 236 1.53 4.69 -26.35
CA GLN A 236 1.27 5.76 -25.40
C GLN A 236 2.39 5.83 -24.36
N LEU A 237 2.75 4.69 -23.76
CA LEU A 237 3.87 4.59 -22.84
C LEU A 237 5.18 5.06 -23.50
N SER A 238 5.45 4.61 -24.73
CA SER A 238 6.66 5.01 -25.47
C SER A 238 6.74 6.53 -25.68
N ARG A 239 5.63 7.17 -26.05
CA ARG A 239 5.56 8.64 -26.20
C ARG A 239 5.70 9.37 -24.87
N MET A 240 5.07 8.85 -23.81
CA MET A 240 5.16 9.43 -22.47
C MET A 240 6.59 9.39 -21.95
N LEU A 241 7.26 8.24 -22.04
CA LEU A 241 8.67 8.10 -21.62
C LEU A 241 9.60 9.03 -22.41
N ALA A 242 9.40 9.19 -23.72
CA ALA A 242 10.19 10.13 -24.52
C ALA A 242 9.95 11.60 -24.12
N SER A 243 8.69 11.96 -23.81
CA SER A 243 8.34 13.30 -23.32
C SER A 243 9.00 13.57 -21.97
N LEU A 244 8.86 12.63 -21.02
CA LEU A 244 9.46 12.73 -19.69
C LEU A 244 10.98 12.73 -19.76
N GLN A 245 11.59 11.97 -20.67
CA GLN A 245 13.04 12.00 -20.90
C GLN A 245 13.51 13.41 -21.26
N ALA A 246 12.82 14.10 -22.18
CA ALA A 246 13.16 15.47 -22.56
C ALA A 246 12.97 16.46 -21.40
N GLU A 247 11.87 16.32 -20.64
CA GLU A 247 11.57 17.13 -19.46
C GLU A 247 12.66 16.99 -18.39
N TYR A 248 12.96 15.76 -17.96
CA TYR A 248 13.95 15.52 -16.92
C TYR A 248 15.39 15.75 -17.38
N GLN A 249 15.69 15.66 -18.68
CA GLN A 249 16.97 16.11 -19.23
C GLN A 249 17.16 17.62 -19.04
N ALA A 250 16.12 18.42 -19.29
CA ALA A 250 16.18 19.87 -19.07
C ALA A 250 16.35 20.19 -17.57
N LEU A 251 15.57 19.54 -16.70
CA LEU A 251 15.64 19.76 -15.25
C LEU A 251 16.99 19.32 -14.66
N ALA A 252 17.50 18.14 -15.02
CA ALA A 252 18.81 17.68 -14.58
C ALA A 252 19.94 18.63 -15.04
N THR A 253 19.82 19.21 -16.23
CA THR A 253 20.79 20.21 -16.72
C THR A 253 20.80 21.47 -15.85
N LEU A 254 19.64 21.88 -15.33
CA LEU A 254 19.54 23.01 -14.40
C LEU A 254 20.15 22.67 -13.03
N GLU A 255 19.91 21.47 -12.51
CA GLU A 255 20.57 20.98 -11.27
C GLU A 255 22.09 21.03 -11.40
N LEU A 256 22.62 20.53 -12.52
CA LEU A 256 24.05 20.60 -12.86
C LEU A 256 24.61 22.02 -12.86
N GLN A 257 23.89 22.96 -13.48
CA GLN A 257 24.31 24.37 -13.50
C GLN A 257 24.25 25.02 -12.11
N GLY A 258 23.39 24.52 -11.23
CA GLY A 258 23.29 24.90 -9.83
C GLY A 258 24.35 24.28 -8.91
N GLY A 259 25.19 23.38 -9.43
CA GLY A 259 26.21 22.67 -8.66
C GLY A 259 25.71 21.40 -7.95
N GLU A 260 24.53 20.90 -8.31
CA GLU A 260 23.99 19.65 -7.79
C GLU A 260 24.39 18.47 -8.71
N ASP A 261 25.56 17.90 -8.43
CA ASP A 261 26.13 16.79 -9.20
C ASP A 261 25.40 15.45 -8.99
N GLU A 262 24.61 15.30 -7.94
CA GLU A 262 23.75 14.14 -7.68
C GLU A 262 22.30 14.61 -7.48
N GLY A 263 21.81 15.39 -8.44
CA GLY A 263 20.47 15.96 -8.40
C GLY A 263 19.35 14.93 -8.57
N TYR A 264 18.21 15.21 -7.94
CA TYR A 264 17.01 14.40 -7.94
C TYR A 264 16.50 14.09 -9.36
N PHE A 265 16.50 15.09 -10.25
CA PHE A 265 16.01 14.90 -11.62
C PHE A 265 16.98 14.06 -12.47
N ARG A 266 18.26 14.00 -12.11
CA ARG A 266 19.21 13.09 -12.77
C ARG A 266 18.90 11.63 -12.49
N GLU A 267 18.51 11.28 -11.28
CA GLU A 267 18.11 9.90 -10.93
C GLU A 267 16.85 9.46 -11.69
N LEU A 268 15.86 10.36 -11.78
CA LEU A 268 14.65 10.15 -12.57
C LEU A 268 14.94 9.95 -14.05
N LEU A 269 15.80 10.80 -14.61
CA LEU A 269 16.27 10.66 -16.00
C LEU A 269 16.98 9.31 -16.21
N GLY A 270 17.82 8.89 -15.26
CA GLY A 270 18.49 7.58 -15.27
C GLY A 270 17.48 6.43 -15.31
N SER A 271 16.44 6.49 -14.50
CA SER A 271 15.36 5.49 -14.46
C SER A 271 14.62 5.38 -15.79
N ILE A 272 14.30 6.51 -16.42
CA ILE A 272 13.64 6.56 -17.74
C ILE A 272 14.56 6.00 -18.83
N ASN A 273 15.83 6.39 -18.83
CA ASN A 273 16.81 5.90 -19.80
C ASN A 273 16.99 4.39 -19.72
N SER A 274 17.03 3.85 -18.49
CA SER A 274 17.09 2.41 -18.25
C SER A 274 15.87 1.69 -18.83
N LEU A 275 14.66 2.17 -18.52
CA LEU A 275 13.42 1.62 -19.07
C LEU A 275 13.38 1.67 -20.60
N LEU A 276 13.72 2.82 -21.21
CA LEU A 276 13.75 2.97 -22.67
C LEU A 276 14.76 2.02 -23.32
N LYS A 277 15.89 1.73 -22.66
CA LYS A 277 16.88 0.78 -23.17
C LYS A 277 16.35 -0.65 -23.17
N GLU A 278 15.66 -1.07 -22.11
CA GLU A 278 15.10 -2.42 -21.98
C GLU A 278 13.89 -2.67 -22.91
N LEU A 279 13.20 -1.61 -23.32
CA LEU A 279 12.03 -1.66 -24.21
C LEU A 279 12.37 -1.56 -25.71
N ARG A 280 13.65 -1.37 -26.08
CA ARG A 280 14.13 -1.44 -27.48
C ARG A 280 14.32 -2.87 -27.94
#